data_AF-A0A1E4FGI9-F1
#
_entry.id   AF-A0A1E4FGI9-F1
#
_cell.length_a   1.000
_cell.length_b   1.000
_cell.length_c   1.000
_cell.angle_alpha   90.00
_cell.angle_beta   90.00
_cell.angle_gamma   90.00
#
_symmetry.space_group_name_H-M   'P 1'
#
loop_
_entity.id
_entity.type
_entity.pdbx_description
1 polymer ?
#
loop_
_entity_poly.entity_id
_entity_poly.type
_entity_poly.pdbx_seq_one_letter_code
_entity_poly.pdbx_strand_id
1 'polypeptide(L)'
;MHTSSSPRRRKFGLVAVLGTLAIGLGSAAALIAGVSPAQAANFANQPDTQVAVFMVPLTLLVLVLLFEVARFVWRGTLPAQAPARPARPTNWSRGKMRD
;
A
#
# COMPACT_ATOMS: atom_id res chain seq x y z
N MET A 1 10.61 10.09 31.42
CA MET A 1 9.89 10.58 30.23
C MET A 1 9.82 9.47 29.20
N HIS A 2 8.63 8.95 28.90
CA HIS A 2 8.43 7.89 27.89
C HIS A 2 8.07 8.54 26.55
N THR A 3 8.97 8.48 25.57
CA THR A 3 8.70 8.86 24.18
C THR A 3 8.01 7.70 23.47
N SER A 4 6.68 7.77 23.36
CA SER A 4 5.89 6.84 22.55
C SER A 4 6.01 7.25 21.08
N SER A 5 6.88 6.59 20.32
CA SER A 5 6.91 6.75 18.87
C SER A 5 5.80 5.89 18.26
N SER A 6 4.69 6.54 17.91
CA SER A 6 3.55 5.91 17.25
C SER A 6 3.87 5.71 15.76
N PRO A 7 3.91 4.48 15.22
CA PRO A 7 4.30 4.23 13.84
C PRO A 7 3.18 4.53 12.81
N ARG A 8 2.04 5.09 13.25
CA ARG A 8 0.80 5.17 12.46
C ARG A 8 0.85 6.14 11.26
N ARG A 9 1.79 7.09 11.23
CA ARG A 9 1.87 8.11 10.16
C ARG A 9 2.53 7.65 8.86
N ARG A 10 3.39 6.62 8.90
CA ARG A 10 4.23 6.24 7.75
C ARG A 10 3.44 5.60 6.60
N LYS A 11 2.39 4.83 6.92
CA LYS A 11 1.56 4.14 5.92
C LYS A 11 0.60 5.09 5.18
N PHE A 12 0.08 6.10 5.90
CA PHE A 12 -0.80 7.11 5.29
C PHE A 12 -0.04 7.99 4.28
N GLY A 13 1.21 8.36 4.60
CA GLY A 13 2.06 9.10 3.67
C GLY A 13 2.37 8.34 2.39
N LEU A 14 2.61 7.03 2.47
CA LEU A 14 2.91 6.21 1.30
C LEU A 14 1.72 6.09 0.33
N VAL A 15 0.52 5.86 0.88
CA VAL A 15 -0.72 5.78 0.08
C VAL A 15 -1.03 7.13 -0.57
N ALA A 16 -0.85 8.23 0.17
CA ALA A 16 -1.02 9.58 -0.38
C ALA A 16 -0.04 9.85 -1.53
N VAL A 17 1.25 9.52 -1.36
CA VAL A 17 2.27 9.71 -2.40
C VAL A 17 1.97 8.87 -3.64
N LEU A 18 1.65 7.58 -3.48
CA LEU A 18 1.28 6.71 -4.59
C LEU A 18 0.01 7.19 -5.30
N GLY A 19 -0.99 7.64 -4.55
CA GLY A 19 -2.21 8.23 -5.11
C GLY A 19 -1.93 9.48 -5.94
N THR A 20 -1.11 10.41 -5.42
CA THR A 20 -0.73 11.62 -6.16
C THR A 20 0.10 11.33 -7.41
N LEU A 21 0.99 10.33 -7.35
CA LEU A 21 1.78 9.89 -8.50
C LEU A 21 0.90 9.25 -9.57
N ALA A 22 -0.04 8.38 -9.17
CA ALA A 22 -0.98 7.75 -10.09
C ALA A 22 -1.88 8.78 -10.79
N ILE A 23 -2.42 9.74 -10.04
CA ILE A 23 -3.24 10.83 -10.60
C ILE A 23 -2.39 11.72 -11.52
N GLY A 24 -1.20 12.14 -11.07
CA GLY A 24 -0.31 13.02 -11.84
C GLY A 24 0.20 12.39 -13.13
N LEU A 25 0.62 11.12 -13.09
CA LEU A 25 1.07 10.39 -14.28
C LEU A 25 -0.09 10.08 -15.22
N GLY A 26 -1.27 9.70 -14.70
CA GLY A 26 -2.45 9.44 -15.51
C GLY A 26 -2.95 10.69 -16.24
N SER A 27 -2.97 11.84 -15.57
CA SER A 27 -3.36 13.11 -16.17
C SER A 27 -2.32 13.64 -17.16
N ALA A 28 -1.02 13.53 -16.86
CA ALA A 28 0.04 13.90 -17.81
C ALA A 28 0.01 13.03 -19.07
N ALA A 29 -0.19 11.71 -18.94
CA ALA A 29 -0.30 10.80 -20.08
C ALA A 29 -1.51 11.14 -20.97
N ALA A 30 -2.66 11.49 -20.37
CA ALA A 30 -3.84 11.92 -21.13
C ALA A 30 -3.58 13.23 -21.89
N LEU A 31 -2.88 14.19 -21.29
CA LEU A 31 -2.52 15.44 -21.96
C LEU A 31 -1.51 15.23 -23.10
N ILE A 32 -0.50 14.38 -22.89
CA ILE A 32 0.51 14.06 -23.92
C ILE A 32 -0.11 13.28 -25.09
N ALA A 33 -1.08 12.41 -24.82
CA ALA A 33 -1.81 11.66 -25.84
C ALA A 33 -2.80 12.52 -26.64
N GLY A 34 -3.00 13.80 -26.29
CA GLY A 34 -3.88 14.73 -27.01
C GLY A 34 -5.35 14.32 -27.02
N VAL A 35 -5.77 13.46 -26.08
CA VAL A 35 -7.14 12.94 -26.05
C VAL A 35 -8.11 14.04 -25.63
N SER A 36 -8.90 14.56 -26.58
CA SER A 36 -9.98 15.49 -26.25
C SER A 36 -11.13 14.74 -25.58
N PRO A 37 -11.95 15.39 -24.73
CA PRO A 37 -13.12 14.75 -24.11
C PRO A 37 -14.08 14.11 -25.14
N ALA A 38 -14.19 14.71 -26.33
CA ALA A 38 -15.00 14.19 -27.42
C ALA A 38 -14.43 12.88 -28.01
N GLN A 39 -13.10 12.80 -28.16
CA GLN A 39 -12.43 11.57 -28.60
C GLN A 39 -12.52 10.48 -27.54
N ALA A 40 -12.32 10.83 -26.26
CA ALA A 40 -12.47 9.88 -25.15
C ALA A 40 -13.88 9.30 -25.07
N ALA A 41 -14.92 10.11 -25.29
CA ALA A 41 -16.30 9.63 -25.35
C ALA A 41 -16.52 8.67 -26.53
N ASN A 42 -15.92 8.94 -27.69
CA ASN A 42 -16.02 8.08 -28.86
C ASN A 42 -15.30 6.74 -28.66
N PHE A 43 -14.14 6.75 -27.99
CA PHE A 43 -13.44 5.51 -27.61
C PHE A 43 -14.20 4.73 -26.54
N ALA A 44 -14.75 5.39 -25.52
CA ALA A 44 -15.49 4.73 -24.44
C ALA A 44 -16.74 3.95 -24.92
N ASN A 45 -17.29 4.32 -26.08
CA ASN A 45 -18.41 3.62 -26.70
C ASN A 45 -17.99 2.37 -27.50
N GLN A 46 -16.68 2.17 -27.73
CA GLN A 46 -16.19 0.97 -28.40
C GLN A 46 -16.13 -0.19 -27.40
N PRO A 47 -16.66 -1.38 -27.74
CA PRO A 47 -16.67 -2.53 -26.83
C PRO A 47 -15.25 -2.95 -26.41
N ASP A 48 -14.28 -2.88 -27.33
CA ASP A 48 -12.88 -3.21 -27.04
C ASP A 48 -12.26 -2.24 -26.03
N THR A 49 -12.63 -0.96 -26.10
CA THR A 49 -12.16 0.06 -25.15
C THR A 49 -12.81 -0.15 -23.78
N GLN A 50 -14.09 -0.53 -23.71
CA GLN A 50 -14.74 -0.86 -22.45
C GLN A 50 -14.00 -1.99 -21.74
N VAL A 51 -13.63 -3.05 -22.47
CA VAL A 51 -12.82 -4.13 -21.92
C VAL A 51 -11.43 -3.62 -21.52
N ALA A 52 -10.76 -2.84 -22.36
CA ALA A 52 -9.43 -2.33 -22.10
C ALA A 52 -9.35 -1.42 -20.87
N VAL A 53 -10.36 -0.57 -20.64
CA VAL A 53 -10.43 0.35 -19.49
C VAL A 53 -10.43 -0.40 -18.16
N PHE A 54 -10.92 -1.65 -18.12
CA PHE A 54 -10.84 -2.50 -16.93
C PHE A 54 -9.64 -3.45 -16.95
N MET A 55 -9.35 -4.06 -18.10
CA MET A 55 -8.30 -5.09 -18.22
C MET A 55 -6.90 -4.51 -18.10
N VAL A 56 -6.62 -3.33 -18.66
CA VAL A 56 -5.28 -2.74 -18.61
C VAL A 56 -4.91 -2.34 -17.17
N PRO A 57 -5.74 -1.61 -16.40
CA PRO A 57 -5.43 -1.35 -15.00
C PRO A 57 -5.34 -2.62 -14.15
N LEU A 58 -6.22 -3.60 -14.38
CA LEU A 58 -6.20 -4.87 -13.66
C LEU A 58 -4.92 -5.66 -13.93
N THR A 59 -4.48 -5.76 -15.19
CA THR A 59 -3.25 -6.47 -15.55
C THR A 59 -2.02 -5.77 -14.99
N LEU A 60 -1.97 -4.43 -15.04
CA LEU A 60 -0.89 -3.66 -14.39
C LEU A 60 -0.88 -3.89 -12.87
N LEU A 61 -2.03 -3.91 -12.22
CA LEU A 61 -2.13 -4.21 -10.79
C LEU A 61 -1.59 -5.61 -10.48
N VAL A 62 -1.97 -6.61 -11.27
CA VAL A 62 -1.49 -7.99 -11.12
C VAL A 62 0.02 -8.07 -11.35
N LEU A 63 0.55 -7.40 -12.38
CA LEU A 63 2.00 -7.38 -12.66
C LEU A 63 2.78 -6.73 -11.51
N VAL A 64 2.29 -5.61 -10.97
CA VAL A 64 2.89 -4.96 -9.80
C VAL A 64 2.85 -5.89 -8.59
N LEU A 65 1.74 -6.58 -8.35
CA LEU A 65 1.63 -7.53 -7.25
C LEU A 65 2.62 -8.69 -7.41
N LEU A 66 2.72 -9.27 -8.61
CA LEU A 66 3.69 -10.33 -8.92
C LEU A 66 5.14 -9.84 -8.73
N PHE A 67 5.43 -8.63 -9.19
CA PHE A 67 6.74 -8.00 -8.98
C PHE A 67 7.05 -7.81 -7.50
N GLU A 68 6.11 -7.33 -6.71
CA GLU A 68 6.29 -7.19 -5.26
C GLU A 68 6.51 -8.55 -4.60
N VAL A 69 5.75 -9.58 -4.95
CA VAL A 69 5.95 -10.94 -4.44
C VAL A 69 7.35 -11.45 -4.79
N ALA A 70 7.77 -11.32 -6.05
CA ALA A 70 9.11 -11.72 -6.48
C ALA A 70 10.19 -10.93 -5.72
N ARG A 71 9.99 -9.62 -5.55
CA ARG A 71 10.85 -8.74 -4.77
C ARG A 71 10.93 -9.17 -3.31
N PHE A 72 9.82 -9.55 -2.68
CA PHE A 72 9.79 -10.05 -1.30
C PHE A 72 10.56 -11.36 -1.15
N VAL A 73 10.37 -12.30 -2.08
CA VAL A 73 11.11 -13.57 -2.10
C VAL A 73 12.61 -13.32 -2.25
N TRP A 74 13.02 -12.47 -3.21
CA TRP A 74 14.42 -12.12 -3.41
C TRP A 74 15.04 -11.36 -2.24
N ARG A 75 14.26 -10.54 -1.53
CA ARG A 75 14.73 -9.80 -0.36
C ARG A 75 14.81 -10.64 0.92
N GLY A 76 14.29 -11.88 0.92
CA GLY A 76 14.41 -12.84 2.03
C GLY A 76 13.88 -12.34 3.39
N THR A 77 13.08 -11.27 3.42
CA THR A 77 12.65 -10.61 4.65
C THR A 77 11.25 -11.06 5.01
N LEU A 78 11.13 -12.31 5.48
CA LEU A 78 10.02 -12.66 6.34
C LEU A 78 10.14 -11.75 7.57
N PRO A 79 9.10 -10.95 7.93
CA PRO A 79 9.15 -10.17 9.15
C PRO A 79 9.45 -11.15 10.28
N ALA A 80 10.59 -10.96 10.95
CA ALA A 80 10.99 -11.78 12.07
C ALA A 80 9.78 -11.92 13.00
N GLN A 81 9.35 -13.16 13.24
CA GLN A 81 8.34 -13.49 14.24
C GLN A 81 8.65 -12.63 15.46
N ALA A 82 7.74 -11.71 15.81
CA ALA A 82 7.98 -10.78 16.90
C ALA A 82 8.49 -11.60 18.09
N PRO A 83 9.66 -11.26 18.68
CA PRO A 83 10.25 -12.08 19.72
C PRO A 83 9.17 -12.33 20.77
N ALA A 84 8.93 -13.60 21.09
CA ALA A 84 7.94 -14.00 22.08
C ALA A 84 8.19 -13.16 23.33
N ARG A 85 7.30 -12.20 23.57
CA ARG A 85 7.48 -11.22 24.64
C ARG A 85 7.65 -12.03 25.92
N PRO A 86 8.78 -11.94 26.65
CA PRO A 86 8.91 -12.68 27.90
C PRO A 86 7.74 -12.25 28.78
N ALA A 87 6.93 -13.25 29.18
CA ALA A 87 5.79 -13.03 30.04
C ALA A 87 6.30 -12.31 31.28
N ARG A 88 5.89 -11.05 31.46
CA ARG A 88 6.31 -10.23 32.60
C ARG A 88 5.82 -10.95 33.87
N PRO A 89 6.71 -11.45 34.74
CA PRO A 89 6.26 -12.10 35.96
C PRO A 89 5.58 -11.05 36.83
N THR A 90 4.27 -11.14 36.93
CA THR A 90 3.48 -10.32 37.84
C THR A 90 3.64 -10.91 39.24
N ASN A 91 4.72 -10.54 39.95
CA ASN A 91 4.87 -10.78 41.38
C ASN A 91 3.82 -9.95 42.12
N TRP A 92 2.67 -10.56 42.41
CA TRP A 92 1.60 -10.01 43.25
C TRP A 92 1.73 -10.44 44.72
N SER A 93 2.85 -11.04 45.16
CA SER A 93 2.98 -11.57 46.53
C SER A 93 3.83 -10.74 47.47
N ARG A 94 4.26 -9.52 47.11
CA ARG A 94 4.81 -8.55 48.09
C ARG A 94 3.74 -7.63 48.66
N GLY A 95 2.66 -8.22 49.17
CA GLY A 95 1.80 -7.59 50.17
C GLY A 95 2.47 -7.78 51.53
N LYS A 96 3.02 -6.69 52.06
CA LYS A 96 3.70 -6.57 53.36
C LYS A 96 3.10 -7.47 54.45
N MET A 97 3.95 -8.38 54.91
CA MET A 97 4.08 -8.75 56.32
C MET A 97 4.59 -7.50 57.07
N ARG A 98 3.77 -6.99 57.99
CA ARG A 98 3.93 -5.86 58.95
C ARG A 98 2.50 -5.31 59.14
N ASP A 99 1.79 -5.54 60.23
CA ASP A 99 2.19 -5.56 61.64
C ASP A 99 1.49 -6.67 62.44
#